data_AF-A0A0C3BCW6-F1
#
_entry.id   AF-A0A0C3BCW6-F1
#
_cell.length_a   1.000
_cell.length_b   1.000
_cell.length_c   1.000
_cell.angle_alpha   90.00
_cell.angle_beta   90.00
_cell.angle_gamma   90.00
#
_symmetry.space_group_name_H-M   'P 1'
#
loop_
_entity.id
_entity.type
_entity.pdbx_description
1 polymer ?
#
loop_
_entity_poly.entity_id
_entity_poly.type
_entity_poly.pdbx_seq_one_letter_code
_entity_poly.pdbx_strand_id
1 'polypeptide(L)'
;MPPRHEYEHDRTFKQTGTIPGDLYWQARVVKLGERKEDVDSDNEEAADVPKAVVVIDWYYTYYDIIAKIDRRTVKSCIFIRGISNLGHRERVLSTHRQVVSPQVICDVSHPKSFDDTTSSMPLMEPDDYFIRQGTLSWQGGAATFERNGKICHENCTQSGVYDPSDTTSELRWCVTCDKWFHSCCLQEEPDLESPGDLGQLYLLEDGFDLLARIISRPIRRLSREHDAPLSLEKIQTHLIREWKTGVTSLEDCEIDTVVEDSDVFGGEVPDDWEALIETSLELMGEWKWTRCPSCQSSYI
;
A
#
# COMPACT_ATOMS: atom_id res chain seq x y z
N MET A 1 7.54 -0.77 -16.07
CA MET A 1 6.48 0.19 -16.45
C MET A 1 6.00 -0.12 -17.86
N PRO A 2 4.69 -0.28 -18.08
CA PRO A 2 4.15 -0.49 -19.42
C PRO A 2 4.37 0.75 -20.31
N PRO A 3 4.35 0.62 -21.64
CA PRO A 3 4.60 1.74 -22.53
C PRO A 3 3.47 2.79 -22.52
N ARG A 4 3.83 4.08 -22.59
CA ARG A 4 2.91 5.25 -22.46
C ARG A 4 1.64 5.18 -23.31
N HIS A 5 1.70 4.58 -24.50
CA HIS A 5 0.55 4.51 -25.41
C HIS A 5 -0.59 3.63 -24.87
N GLU A 6 -0.30 2.74 -23.92
CA GLU A 6 -1.31 1.97 -23.18
C GLU A 6 -2.09 2.86 -22.20
N TYR A 7 -1.60 4.06 -21.90
CA TYR A 7 -2.19 5.05 -20.98
C TYR A 7 -2.76 6.30 -21.68
N GLU A 8 -2.87 6.31 -23.01
CA GLU A 8 -3.43 7.44 -23.76
C GLU A 8 -4.98 7.43 -23.69
N HIS A 9 -5.53 8.12 -22.69
CA HIS A 9 -6.98 8.29 -22.44
C HIS A 9 -7.82 8.50 -23.71
N ASP A 10 -7.39 9.41 -24.58
CA ASP A 10 -8.13 9.78 -25.79
C ASP A 10 -8.07 8.73 -26.90
N ARG A 11 -6.96 7.99 -27.00
CA ARG A 11 -6.75 7.06 -28.13
C ARG A 11 -7.50 5.76 -27.89
N THR A 12 -7.42 5.22 -26.69
CA THR A 12 -8.14 4.00 -26.31
C THR A 12 -9.65 4.24 -26.36
N PHE A 13 -10.15 5.32 -25.77
CA PHE A 13 -11.58 5.66 -25.84
C PHE A 13 -12.10 5.78 -27.29
N LYS A 14 -11.35 6.46 -28.17
CA LYS A 14 -11.70 6.58 -29.59
C LYS A 14 -11.71 5.24 -30.33
N GLN A 15 -10.95 4.24 -29.87
CA GLN A 15 -10.83 2.93 -30.51
C GLN A 15 -11.84 1.91 -29.97
N THR A 16 -12.13 1.91 -28.68
CA THR A 16 -12.91 0.86 -28.01
C THR A 16 -14.27 1.34 -27.51
N GLY A 17 -14.55 2.64 -27.53
CA GLY A 17 -15.76 3.24 -26.96
C GLY A 17 -15.88 3.09 -25.45
N THR A 18 -14.85 2.53 -24.81
CA THR A 18 -14.78 2.23 -23.38
C THR A 18 -13.39 2.58 -22.86
N ILE A 19 -13.33 3.15 -21.67
CA ILE A 19 -12.06 3.46 -21.01
C ILE A 19 -11.85 2.32 -20.00
N PRO A 20 -10.81 1.47 -20.13
CA PRO A 20 -10.41 0.56 -19.06
C PRO A 20 -10.33 1.33 -17.73
N GLY A 21 -10.73 0.71 -16.61
CA GLY A 21 -10.78 1.37 -15.30
C GLY A 21 -9.53 2.20 -14.98
N ASP A 22 -8.37 1.68 -15.40
CA ASP A 22 -7.02 2.25 -15.18
C ASP A 22 -6.75 3.56 -15.89
N LEU A 23 -7.66 3.96 -16.78
CA LEU A 23 -7.59 5.15 -17.62
C LEU A 23 -8.66 6.19 -17.25
N TYR A 24 -9.43 6.05 -16.17
CA TYR A 24 -10.22 7.18 -15.67
C TYR A 24 -9.36 8.13 -14.84
N TRP A 25 -9.63 9.43 -14.95
CA TRP A 25 -9.05 10.41 -14.03
C TRP A 25 -9.63 10.20 -12.63
N GLN A 26 -8.76 10.14 -11.63
CA GLN A 26 -9.15 9.91 -10.24
C GLN A 26 -8.99 11.18 -9.41
N ALA A 27 -9.93 11.41 -8.51
CA ALA A 27 -9.88 12.56 -7.63
C ALA A 27 -10.51 12.23 -6.27
N ARG A 28 -10.03 12.91 -5.23
CA ARG A 28 -10.63 12.88 -3.90
C ARG A 28 -11.72 13.93 -3.82
N VAL A 29 -12.95 13.52 -3.49
CA VAL A 29 -14.02 14.46 -3.15
C VAL A 29 -13.65 15.16 -1.84
N VAL A 30 -13.52 16.48 -1.90
CA VAL A 30 -13.22 17.33 -0.73
C VAL A 30 -14.50 17.84 -0.10
N LYS A 31 -15.45 18.27 -0.94
CA LYS A 31 -16.68 18.90 -0.49
C LYS A 31 -17.75 18.81 -1.57
N LEU A 32 -18.98 18.52 -1.14
CA LEU A 32 -20.19 18.72 -1.94
C LEU A 32 -20.71 20.13 -1.67
N GLY A 33 -21.15 20.83 -2.72
CA GLY A 33 -21.66 22.18 -2.59
C GLY A 33 -22.70 22.53 -3.64
N GLU A 34 -23.19 23.76 -3.54
CA GLU A 34 -24.12 24.34 -4.49
C GLU A 34 -23.55 25.67 -5.00
N ARG A 35 -23.78 25.96 -6.28
CA ARG A 35 -23.46 27.28 -6.85
C ARG A 35 -24.36 28.31 -6.19
N LYS A 36 -23.78 29.44 -5.76
CA LYS A 36 -24.58 30.59 -5.31
C LYS A 36 -25.42 31.09 -6.48
N GLU A 37 -26.70 31.31 -6.22
CA GLU A 37 -27.70 31.75 -7.22
C GLU A 37 -27.45 33.19 -7.72
N ASP A 38 -26.60 33.96 -7.04
CA ASP A 38 -26.44 35.40 -7.23
C ASP A 38 -25.44 35.83 -8.32
N VAL A 39 -25.27 35.06 -9.40
CA VAL A 39 -24.56 35.59 -10.59
C VAL A 39 -25.62 35.97 -11.62
N ASP A 40 -26.17 37.19 -11.42
CA ASP A 40 -27.08 37.95 -12.27
C ASP A 40 -27.32 37.34 -13.67
N SER A 41 -28.30 36.45 -13.78
CA SER A 41 -28.74 35.90 -15.05
C SER A 41 -29.93 36.70 -15.57
N ASP A 42 -29.66 37.86 -16.18
CA ASP A 42 -30.55 38.43 -17.21
C ASP A 42 -30.56 37.55 -18.49
N ASN A 43 -29.86 36.41 -18.47
CA ASN A 43 -29.82 35.42 -19.53
C ASN A 43 -30.79 34.26 -19.22
N GLU A 44 -31.97 34.28 -19.84
CA GLU A 44 -33.00 33.23 -19.76
C GLU A 44 -32.52 31.85 -20.27
N GLU A 45 -31.32 31.77 -20.87
CA GLU A 45 -30.71 30.50 -21.33
C GLU A 45 -29.96 29.72 -20.22
N ALA A 46 -29.87 30.22 -18.99
CA ALA A 46 -29.12 29.57 -17.91
C ALA A 46 -29.90 28.48 -17.13
N ALA A 47 -31.12 28.15 -17.54
CA ALA A 47 -32.06 27.33 -16.76
C ALA A 47 -31.64 25.86 -16.52
N ASP A 48 -30.63 25.35 -17.23
CA ASP A 48 -30.28 23.92 -17.21
C ASP A 48 -28.89 23.60 -16.62
N VAL A 49 -28.24 24.58 -15.98
CA VAL A 49 -26.93 24.35 -15.35
C VAL A 49 -27.12 23.70 -13.98
N PRO A 50 -26.53 22.51 -13.71
CA PRO A 50 -26.64 21.85 -12.42
C PRO A 50 -26.18 22.78 -11.28
N LYS A 51 -27.07 23.03 -10.31
CA LYS A 51 -26.75 23.81 -9.10
C LYS A 51 -25.73 23.10 -8.22
N ALA A 52 -25.79 21.77 -8.18
CA ALA A 52 -24.86 20.93 -7.43
C ALA A 52 -23.47 20.95 -8.07
N VAL A 53 -22.44 21.08 -7.23
CA VAL A 53 -21.03 21.03 -7.62
C VAL A 53 -20.23 20.17 -6.65
N VAL A 54 -19.16 19.58 -7.16
CA VAL A 54 -18.22 18.78 -6.36
C VAL A 54 -16.85 19.44 -6.41
N VAL A 55 -16.30 19.75 -5.23
CA VAL A 55 -14.92 20.20 -5.09
C VAL A 55 -14.04 18.97 -4.94
N ILE A 56 -13.04 18.85 -5.81
CA ILE A 56 -12.16 17.69 -5.88
C ILE A 56 -10.69 18.09 -5.81
N ASP A 57 -9.85 17.22 -5.24
CA ASP A 57 -8.39 17.26 -5.36
C ASP A 57 -7.94 16.11 -6.26
N TRP A 58 -7.17 16.40 -7.31
CA TRP A 58 -6.78 15.39 -8.30
C TRP A 58 -5.70 14.43 -7.78
N TYR A 59 -5.85 13.16 -8.13
CA TYR A 59 -4.76 12.19 -8.10
C TYR A 59 -4.05 12.15 -9.45
N TYR A 60 -2.74 11.97 -9.43
CA TYR A 60 -1.91 11.89 -10.62
C TYR A 60 -1.17 10.57 -10.69
N THR A 61 -1.09 10.01 -11.91
CA THR A 61 -0.17 8.92 -12.24
C THR A 61 1.23 9.45 -12.56
N TYR A 62 2.21 8.55 -12.65
CA TYR A 62 3.52 8.87 -13.23
C TYR A 62 3.40 9.56 -14.59
N TYR A 63 2.56 9.04 -15.48
CA TYR A 63 2.43 9.57 -16.84
C TYR A 63 1.82 10.96 -16.87
N ASP A 64 0.84 11.24 -16.01
CA ASP A 64 0.21 12.56 -15.92
C ASP A 64 1.21 13.62 -15.47
N ILE A 65 2.06 13.28 -14.49
CA ILE A 65 3.11 14.16 -13.99
C ILE A 65 4.10 14.46 -15.12
N ILE A 66 4.59 13.43 -15.80
CA ILE A 66 5.55 13.58 -16.91
C ILE A 66 4.94 14.34 -18.11
N ALA A 67 3.64 14.17 -18.37
CA ALA A 67 2.95 14.87 -19.45
C ALA A 67 2.78 16.38 -19.16
N LYS A 68 2.57 16.75 -17.88
CA LYS A 68 2.40 18.15 -17.47
C LYS A 68 3.70 18.91 -17.29
N ILE A 69 4.80 18.24 -16.98
CA ILE A 69 6.12 18.88 -16.87
C ILE A 69 6.64 19.16 -18.28
N ASP A 70 6.91 20.44 -18.61
CA ASP A 70 7.55 20.80 -19.88
C ASP A 70 8.89 20.06 -20.02
N ARG A 71 9.08 19.36 -21.15
CA ARG A 71 10.29 18.60 -21.49
C ARG A 71 11.57 19.44 -21.37
N ARG A 72 11.47 20.77 -21.51
CA ARG A 72 12.61 21.70 -21.35
C ARG A 72 13.03 21.89 -19.89
N THR A 73 12.10 21.74 -18.95
CA THR A 73 12.30 21.92 -17.49
C THR A 73 12.74 20.63 -16.80
N VAL A 74 12.51 19.46 -17.42
CA VAL A 74 12.91 18.14 -16.88
C VAL A 74 14.41 18.06 -16.56
N LYS A 75 15.27 18.73 -17.34
CA LYS A 75 16.72 18.73 -17.13
C LYS A 75 17.19 19.55 -15.92
N SER A 76 16.41 20.51 -15.45
CA SER A 76 16.75 21.38 -14.31
C SER A 76 16.01 21.00 -13.01
N CYS A 77 15.01 20.12 -13.07
CA CYS A 77 14.28 19.64 -11.91
C CYS A 77 15.10 18.63 -11.10
N ILE A 78 16.03 19.15 -10.29
CA ILE A 78 16.72 18.47 -9.18
C ILE A 78 15.73 17.83 -8.17
N PHE A 79 14.44 18.19 -8.23
CA PHE A 79 13.40 17.81 -7.28
C PHE A 79 12.48 16.65 -7.70
N ILE A 80 12.73 15.98 -8.83
CA ILE A 80 11.98 14.78 -9.25
C ILE A 80 12.64 13.49 -8.69
N ARG A 81 13.23 13.54 -7.49
CA ARG A 81 13.71 12.31 -6.83
C ARG A 81 12.50 11.54 -6.32
N GLY A 82 12.20 10.41 -6.96
CA GLY A 82 11.15 9.48 -6.52
C GLY A 82 9.92 9.36 -7.42
N ILE A 83 9.77 10.17 -8.47
CA ILE A 83 8.67 10.00 -9.45
C ILE A 83 8.95 8.79 -10.36
N SER A 84 10.21 8.56 -10.77
CA SER A 84 10.63 7.34 -11.49
C SER A 84 10.31 6.04 -10.74
N ASN A 85 10.03 6.17 -9.46
CA ASN A 85 9.82 5.11 -8.49
C ASN A 85 8.35 4.98 -8.12
N LEU A 86 7.44 5.64 -8.84
CA LEU A 86 5.99 5.43 -8.69
C LEU A 86 5.61 4.09 -9.32
N GLY A 87 4.77 3.31 -8.66
CA GLY A 87 4.16 2.13 -9.26
C GLY A 87 3.22 2.52 -10.40
N HIS A 88 3.00 1.61 -11.35
CA HIS A 88 2.15 1.86 -12.52
C HIS A 88 0.68 2.16 -12.15
N ARG A 89 0.16 1.55 -11.06
CA ARG A 89 -1.16 1.83 -10.46
C ARG A 89 -1.13 2.75 -9.25
N GLU A 90 0.04 3.29 -8.92
CA GLU A 90 0.15 4.27 -7.84
C GLU A 90 -0.51 5.59 -8.24
N ARG A 91 -1.14 6.23 -7.26
CA ARG A 91 -1.81 7.51 -7.39
C ARG A 91 -1.24 8.49 -6.38
N VAL A 92 -0.81 9.64 -6.86
CA VAL A 92 -0.25 10.69 -6.02
C VAL A 92 -1.27 11.79 -5.83
N LEU A 93 -1.66 12.04 -4.58
CA LEU A 93 -2.55 13.16 -4.25
C LEU A 93 -1.86 14.48 -4.60
N SER A 94 -2.58 15.36 -5.28
CA SER A 94 -2.09 16.69 -5.62
C SER A 94 -2.86 17.81 -4.93
N THR A 95 -2.19 18.95 -4.76
CA THR A 95 -2.82 20.22 -4.37
C THR A 95 -3.64 20.86 -5.50
N HIS A 96 -3.72 20.22 -6.68
CA HIS A 96 -4.55 20.69 -7.78
C HIS A 96 -6.03 20.48 -7.46
N ARG A 97 -6.68 21.55 -7.01
CA ARG A 97 -8.11 21.58 -6.69
C ARG A 97 -8.95 22.08 -7.88
N GLN A 98 -10.07 21.42 -8.12
CA GLN A 98 -11.01 21.81 -9.17
C GLN A 98 -12.46 21.69 -8.67
N VAL A 99 -13.36 22.45 -9.29
CA VAL A 99 -14.81 22.30 -9.12
C VAL A 99 -15.37 21.64 -10.38
N VAL A 100 -16.09 20.55 -10.23
CA VAL A 100 -16.68 19.77 -11.33
C VAL A 100 -18.19 19.58 -11.15
N SER A 101 -18.89 19.27 -12.24
CA SER A 101 -20.30 18.84 -12.19
C SER A 101 -20.37 17.40 -11.66
N PRO A 102 -21.34 17.04 -10.80
CA PRO A 102 -21.53 15.65 -10.37
C PRO A 102 -21.70 14.66 -11.54
N GLN A 103 -22.20 15.13 -12.68
CA GLN A 103 -22.43 14.31 -13.89
C GLN A 103 -21.14 13.76 -14.52
N VAL A 104 -19.96 14.30 -14.17
CA VAL A 104 -18.67 13.79 -14.66
C VAL A 104 -18.14 12.62 -13.83
N ILE A 105 -18.79 12.32 -12.71
CA ILE A 105 -18.39 11.21 -11.82
C ILE A 105 -19.00 9.93 -12.39
N CYS A 106 -18.13 9.04 -12.86
CA CYS A 106 -18.55 7.79 -13.48
C CYS A 106 -18.65 6.65 -12.47
N ASP A 107 -17.81 6.66 -11.44
CA ASP A 107 -17.65 5.55 -10.49
C ASP A 107 -16.97 6.01 -9.19
N VAL A 108 -17.01 5.16 -8.16
CA VAL A 108 -16.33 5.34 -6.87
C VAL A 108 -15.22 4.30 -6.73
N SER A 109 -13.97 4.77 -6.72
CA SER A 109 -12.80 3.92 -6.47
C SER A 109 -12.36 3.98 -5.00
N HIS A 110 -11.89 2.86 -4.45
CA HIS A 110 -11.34 2.76 -3.09
C HIS A 110 -9.83 2.47 -3.15
N PRO A 111 -8.98 3.48 -3.45
CA PRO A 111 -7.55 3.26 -3.52
C PRO A 111 -7.00 2.82 -2.16
N LYS A 112 -6.20 1.76 -2.16
CA LYS A 112 -5.60 1.20 -0.94
C LYS A 112 -4.50 2.13 -0.43
N SER A 113 -4.47 2.40 0.87
CA SER A 113 -3.42 3.22 1.46
C SER A 113 -2.20 2.35 1.75
N PHE A 114 -1.05 2.75 1.23
CA PHE A 114 0.24 2.14 1.51
C PHE A 114 0.98 2.97 2.55
N ASP A 115 1.27 2.36 3.69
CA ASP A 115 2.02 2.97 4.81
C ASP A 115 3.21 2.08 5.18
N ASP A 116 4.42 2.53 4.86
CA ASP A 116 5.65 1.77 5.11
C ASP A 116 6.07 1.74 6.57
N THR A 117 5.38 2.49 7.44
CA THR A 117 5.63 2.53 8.88
C THR A 117 4.75 1.54 9.66
N THR A 118 3.85 0.85 8.96
CA THR A 118 2.97 -0.14 9.56
C THR A 118 3.22 -1.52 8.95
N SER A 119 3.23 -2.56 9.79
CA SER A 119 3.24 -3.95 9.33
C SER A 119 1.89 -4.36 8.72
N SER A 120 0.86 -3.55 8.91
CA SER A 120 -0.53 -3.87 8.64
C SER A 120 -1.09 -3.15 7.42
N MET A 121 -0.32 -3.09 6.33
CA MET A 121 -0.83 -2.47 5.11
C MET A 121 -1.93 -3.37 4.51
N PRO A 122 -2.93 -2.85 3.80
CA PRO A 122 -3.90 -3.67 3.08
C PRO A 122 -3.19 -4.53 2.02
N LEU A 123 -3.65 -5.78 1.82
CA LEU A 123 -3.22 -6.60 0.67
C LEU A 123 -3.59 -5.84 -0.61
N MET A 124 -2.63 -5.60 -1.49
CA MET A 124 -2.86 -4.96 -2.78
C MET A 124 -2.74 -6.04 -3.85
N GLU A 125 -3.83 -6.28 -4.56
CA GLU A 125 -3.84 -7.08 -5.76
C GLU A 125 -3.08 -6.36 -6.88
N PRO A 126 -2.57 -7.08 -7.88
CA PRO A 126 -1.89 -6.47 -9.02
C PRO A 126 -2.73 -5.40 -9.71
N ASP A 127 -4.06 -5.51 -9.63
CA ASP A 127 -5.00 -4.60 -10.24
C ASP A 127 -5.51 -3.46 -9.33
N ASP A 128 -5.09 -3.40 -8.07
CA ASP A 128 -5.53 -2.34 -7.18
C ASP A 128 -4.81 -1.01 -7.44
N TYR A 129 -5.59 0.08 -7.36
CA TYR A 129 -4.98 1.39 -7.14
C TYR A 129 -4.52 1.51 -5.71
N PHE A 130 -3.39 2.17 -5.54
CA PHE A 130 -2.88 2.47 -4.21
C PHE A 130 -2.29 3.88 -4.14
N ILE A 131 -2.28 4.43 -2.93
CA ILE A 131 -1.73 5.75 -2.62
C ILE A 131 -0.66 5.56 -1.55
N ARG A 132 0.52 6.13 -1.77
CA ARG A 132 1.54 6.28 -0.72
C ARG A 132 1.43 7.65 -0.06
N GLN A 133 1.90 7.75 1.19
CA GLN A 133 2.05 9.05 1.83
C GLN A 133 2.93 9.96 0.96
N GLY A 134 2.34 11.00 0.41
CA GLY A 134 3.04 11.94 -0.43
C GLY A 134 2.09 12.98 -0.99
N THR A 135 2.64 14.15 -1.33
CA THR A 135 1.84 15.23 -1.92
C THR A 135 2.59 15.81 -3.10
N LEU A 136 1.85 15.97 -4.20
CA LEU A 136 2.30 16.66 -5.39
C LEU A 136 1.76 18.09 -5.40
N SER A 137 2.66 19.06 -5.25
CA SER A 137 2.32 20.47 -5.41
C SER A 137 2.75 21.00 -6.76
N TRP A 138 1.91 21.85 -7.34
CA TRP A 138 2.17 22.54 -8.61
C TRP A 138 2.37 24.03 -8.33
N GLN A 139 3.54 24.57 -8.64
CA GLN A 139 3.85 26.00 -8.50
C GLN A 139 4.60 26.50 -9.73
N GLY A 140 4.04 27.48 -10.45
CA GLY A 140 4.72 28.13 -11.59
C GLY A 140 5.13 27.18 -12.71
N GLY A 141 4.38 26.09 -12.93
CA GLY A 141 4.72 25.05 -13.92
C GLY A 141 5.76 24.03 -13.45
N ALA A 142 6.29 24.17 -12.24
CA ALA A 142 7.10 23.15 -11.59
C ALA A 142 6.23 22.24 -10.71
N ALA A 143 6.59 20.95 -10.68
CA ALA A 143 6.05 19.97 -9.75
C ALA A 143 7.07 19.75 -8.62
N THR A 144 6.60 19.81 -7.38
CA THR A 144 7.35 19.36 -6.21
C THR A 144 6.65 18.14 -5.64
N PHE A 145 7.38 17.03 -5.58
CA PHE A 145 6.89 15.78 -5.01
C PHE A 145 7.62 15.50 -3.70
N GLU A 146 6.88 15.61 -2.60
CA GLU A 146 7.36 15.15 -1.30
C GLU A 146 6.89 13.71 -1.12
N ARG A 147 7.85 12.78 -1.15
CA ARG A 147 7.59 11.36 -0.91
C ARG A 147 7.90 11.04 0.54
N ASN A 148 6.88 10.61 1.25
CA ASN A 148 7.05 9.92 2.50
C ASN A 148 6.97 8.42 2.24
N GLY A 149 7.83 7.70 2.94
CA GLY A 149 7.86 6.26 2.90
C GLY A 149 8.85 5.65 1.90
N LYS A 150 9.93 5.11 2.47
CA LYS A 150 10.95 4.33 1.79
C LYS A 150 11.03 2.98 2.46
N ILE A 151 10.65 1.97 1.68
CA ILE A 151 10.89 0.59 2.05
C ILE A 151 12.38 0.32 1.89
N CYS A 152 12.88 -0.64 2.65
CA CYS A 152 14.24 -1.13 2.59
C CYS A 152 15.30 -0.09 3.02
N HIS A 153 16.57 -0.50 2.99
CA HIS A 153 17.69 0.34 3.37
C HIS A 153 18.10 1.30 2.23
N GLU A 154 18.93 2.30 2.54
CA GLU A 154 19.31 3.36 1.59
C GLU A 154 20.02 2.84 0.32
N ASN A 155 20.75 1.73 0.45
CA ASN A 155 21.50 1.08 -0.63
C ASN A 155 20.68 -0.02 -1.35
N CYS A 156 19.36 -0.01 -1.22
CA CYS A 156 18.49 -0.97 -1.87
C CYS A 156 18.63 -0.89 -3.40
N THR A 157 18.87 -2.03 -4.05
CA THR A 157 18.98 -2.13 -5.52
C THR A 157 17.68 -1.77 -6.22
N GLN A 158 16.54 -1.95 -5.55
CA GLN A 158 15.22 -1.54 -6.00
C GLN A 158 14.87 -0.09 -5.63
N SER A 159 15.84 0.72 -5.18
CA SER A 159 15.65 2.13 -4.82
C SER A 159 14.57 2.37 -3.75
N GLY A 160 14.32 1.37 -2.90
CA GLY A 160 13.35 1.43 -1.81
C GLY A 160 11.88 1.51 -2.23
N VAL A 161 11.56 0.92 -3.38
CA VAL A 161 10.23 0.95 -3.99
C VAL A 161 9.54 -0.40 -3.85
N TYR A 162 8.30 -0.39 -3.38
CA TYR A 162 7.39 -1.52 -3.57
C TYR A 162 6.48 -1.25 -4.76
N ASP A 163 6.33 -2.27 -5.59
CA ASP A 163 5.32 -2.34 -6.63
C ASP A 163 4.45 -3.58 -6.37
N PRO A 164 3.15 -3.42 -6.05
CA PRO A 164 2.27 -4.56 -5.81
C PRO A 164 2.05 -5.42 -7.06
N SER A 165 2.33 -4.91 -8.27
CA SER A 165 2.31 -5.76 -9.48
C SER A 165 3.56 -6.61 -9.67
N ASP A 166 4.62 -6.32 -8.93
CA ASP A 166 5.80 -7.17 -8.93
C ASP A 166 5.57 -8.35 -7.99
N THR A 167 4.97 -9.41 -8.53
CA THR A 167 4.75 -10.67 -7.82
C THR A 167 6.05 -11.38 -7.42
N THR A 168 7.21 -10.93 -7.93
CA THR A 168 8.52 -11.47 -7.58
C THR A 168 9.19 -10.74 -6.41
N SER A 169 8.72 -9.54 -6.09
CA SER A 169 9.27 -8.73 -4.99
C SER A 169 8.55 -9.02 -3.67
N GLU A 170 8.95 -10.11 -3.02
CA GLU A 170 8.59 -10.38 -1.63
C GLU A 170 9.15 -9.27 -0.72
N LEU A 171 8.30 -8.77 0.19
CA LEU A 171 8.72 -7.88 1.26
C LEU A 171 8.72 -8.62 2.60
N ARG A 172 9.61 -8.21 3.51
CA ARG A 172 9.66 -8.71 4.89
C ARG A 172 9.73 -7.58 5.89
N TRP A 173 9.09 -7.77 7.03
CA TRP A 173 9.00 -6.75 8.08
C TRP A 173 10.00 -7.00 9.19
N CYS A 174 10.79 -5.99 9.53
CA CYS A 174 11.60 -6.00 10.72
C CYS A 174 10.81 -5.44 11.91
N VAL A 175 10.46 -6.29 12.87
CA VAL A 175 9.77 -5.87 14.11
C VAL A 175 10.62 -4.93 14.96
N THR A 176 11.96 -4.98 14.86
CA THR A 176 12.85 -4.12 15.65
C THR A 176 12.99 -2.72 15.05
N CYS A 177 12.99 -2.61 13.71
CA CYS A 177 13.10 -1.32 13.03
C CYS A 177 11.75 -0.70 12.69
N ASP A 178 10.66 -1.46 12.87
CA ASP A 178 9.34 -1.20 12.30
C ASP A 178 9.45 -0.78 10.82
N LYS A 179 10.07 -1.63 10.00
CA LYS A 179 10.38 -1.30 8.60
C LYS A 179 10.30 -2.51 7.67
N TRP A 180 9.74 -2.30 6.49
CA TRP A 180 9.72 -3.26 5.38
C TRP A 180 11.07 -3.32 4.65
N PHE A 181 11.46 -4.49 4.16
CA PHE A 181 12.65 -4.74 3.35
C PHE A 181 12.31 -5.67 2.19
N HIS A 182 12.95 -5.49 1.03
CA HIS A 182 12.86 -6.50 -0.04
C HIS A 182 13.63 -7.75 0.35
N SER A 183 13.06 -8.93 0.13
CA SER A 183 13.75 -10.20 0.41
C SER A 183 15.13 -10.28 -0.25
N CYS A 184 15.26 -9.80 -1.49
CA CYS A 184 16.54 -9.81 -2.21
C CYS A 184 17.60 -8.85 -1.64
N CYS A 185 17.21 -7.92 -0.77
CA CYS A 185 18.11 -6.99 -0.08
C CYS A 185 18.53 -7.49 1.30
N LEU A 186 17.98 -8.62 1.74
CA LEU A 186 18.31 -9.24 3.01
C LEU A 186 19.48 -10.21 2.81
N GLN A 187 20.32 -10.32 3.83
CA GLN A 187 21.41 -11.29 3.83
C GLN A 187 20.85 -12.62 4.35
N GLU A 188 20.86 -13.64 3.49
CA GLU A 188 20.62 -15.02 3.92
C GLU A 188 21.72 -15.42 4.91
N GLU A 189 21.33 -15.97 6.05
CA GLU A 189 22.25 -16.55 7.02
C GLU A 189 22.31 -18.06 6.79
N PRO A 190 23.43 -18.61 6.29
CA PRO A 190 23.52 -20.02 5.91
C PRO A 190 23.56 -20.99 7.11
N ASP A 191 23.92 -20.52 8.30
CA ASP A 191 24.33 -21.39 9.43
C ASP A 191 23.65 -21.00 10.76
N LEU A 192 22.32 -20.94 10.79
CA LEU A 192 21.59 -20.81 12.06
C LEU A 192 20.97 -22.17 12.40
N GLU A 193 21.77 -23.02 13.04
CA GLU A 193 21.40 -24.40 13.40
C GLU A 193 20.30 -24.46 14.49
N SER A 194 20.01 -23.36 15.21
CA SER A 194 18.96 -23.35 16.22
C SER A 194 18.11 -22.06 16.26
N PRO A 195 16.78 -22.17 16.41
CA PRO A 195 15.90 -21.02 16.65
C PRO A 195 16.21 -20.20 17.91
N GLY A 196 16.82 -20.83 18.93
CA GLY A 196 17.21 -20.16 20.17
C GLY A 196 18.27 -19.07 19.94
N ASP A 197 19.15 -19.25 18.96
CA ASP A 197 20.18 -18.28 18.60
C ASP A 197 19.60 -17.00 17.95
N LEU A 198 18.32 -17.03 17.56
CA LEU A 198 17.60 -15.91 16.98
C LEU A 198 16.78 -15.14 18.00
N GLY A 199 16.87 -15.50 19.28
CA GLY A 199 16.06 -14.96 20.36
C GLY A 199 14.62 -15.49 20.36
N GLN A 200 14.30 -16.48 19.53
CA GLN A 200 13.00 -17.17 19.52
C GLN A 200 13.06 -18.36 20.47
N LEU A 201 13.14 -18.07 21.77
CA LEU A 201 13.29 -19.08 22.83
C LEU A 201 12.13 -20.07 22.93
N TYR A 202 10.99 -19.78 22.29
CA TYR A 202 9.77 -20.60 22.31
C TYR A 202 9.72 -21.70 21.23
N LEU A 203 10.75 -21.82 20.38
CA LEU A 203 10.76 -22.77 19.26
C LEU A 203 11.26 -24.20 19.60
N LEU A 204 11.40 -24.52 20.89
CA LEU A 204 11.93 -25.81 21.34
C LEU A 204 10.92 -26.68 22.10
N GLU A 205 9.71 -26.21 22.34
CA GLU A 205 8.68 -27.06 22.95
C GLU A 205 7.75 -27.56 21.84
N ASP A 206 7.87 -28.85 21.54
CA ASP A 206 7.00 -29.58 20.63
C ASP A 206 5.54 -29.46 21.09
N GLY A 207 4.88 -28.42 20.61
CA GLY A 207 3.44 -28.21 20.71
C GLY A 207 2.95 -27.68 19.38
N PHE A 208 2.00 -28.40 18.76
CA PHE A 208 1.33 -28.04 17.51
C PHE A 208 0.43 -26.79 17.62
N ASP A 209 0.68 -25.92 18.59
CA ASP A 209 -0.16 -24.77 18.87
C ASP A 209 -0.07 -23.74 17.74
N LEU A 210 -1.23 -23.25 17.32
CA LEU A 210 -1.38 -22.36 16.17
C LEU A 210 -0.68 -21.01 16.44
N LEU A 211 -0.71 -20.50 17.68
CA LEU A 211 -0.05 -19.24 18.03
C LEU A 211 1.46 -19.35 17.88
N ALA A 212 2.07 -20.42 18.43
CA ALA A 212 3.50 -20.69 18.29
C ALA A 212 3.92 -20.78 16.81
N ARG A 213 3.10 -21.41 15.97
CA ARG A 213 3.30 -21.49 14.52
C ARG A 213 3.17 -20.12 13.85
N ILE A 214 2.24 -19.28 14.26
CA ILE A 214 2.06 -17.92 13.72
C ILE A 214 3.30 -17.06 14.03
N ILE A 215 3.73 -16.99 15.29
CA ILE A 215 4.84 -16.11 15.71
C ILE A 215 6.22 -16.59 15.26
N SER A 216 6.37 -17.89 14.95
CA SER A 216 7.63 -18.46 14.45
C SER A 216 7.87 -18.20 12.97
N ARG A 217 6.90 -17.65 12.24
CA ARG A 217 7.11 -17.30 10.82
C ARG A 217 7.59 -15.85 10.70
N PRO A 218 8.50 -15.58 9.74
CA PRO A 218 8.82 -14.20 9.40
C PRO A 218 7.58 -13.50 8.87
N ILE A 219 7.37 -12.26 9.31
CA ILE A 219 6.32 -11.40 8.75
C ILE A 219 6.75 -11.03 7.33
N ARG A 220 6.03 -11.56 6.35
CA ARG A 220 6.35 -11.38 4.94
C ARG A 220 5.10 -11.13 4.12
N ARG A 221 5.26 -10.30 3.10
CA ARG A 221 4.22 -9.97 2.14
C ARG A 221 4.60 -10.48 0.77
N LEU A 222 3.72 -11.32 0.24
CA LEU A 222 3.70 -11.77 -1.14
C LEU A 222 2.39 -11.25 -1.73
N SER A 223 2.37 -10.93 -3.03
CA SER A 223 1.12 -10.80 -3.77
C SER A 223 0.47 -12.19 -3.83
N ARG A 224 -0.27 -12.59 -2.79
CA ARG A 224 -0.92 -13.90 -2.71
C ARG A 224 -2.28 -13.87 -3.39
N GLU A 225 -2.75 -15.06 -3.74
CA GLU A 225 -4.10 -15.34 -4.26
C GLU A 225 -5.19 -14.83 -3.29
N HIS A 226 -6.39 -14.61 -3.83
CA HIS A 226 -7.51 -13.86 -3.24
C HIS A 226 -8.02 -14.32 -1.87
N ASP A 227 -7.59 -15.48 -1.36
CA ASP A 227 -8.16 -16.13 -0.17
C ASP A 227 -7.32 -15.98 1.12
N ALA A 228 -6.15 -15.31 1.07
CA ALA A 228 -5.38 -15.04 2.29
C ALA A 228 -6.01 -13.88 3.09
N PRO A 229 -6.20 -14.01 4.43
CA PRO A 229 -6.69 -12.95 5.27
C PRO A 229 -5.74 -11.76 5.20
N LEU A 230 -6.30 -10.55 5.09
CA LEU A 230 -5.61 -9.28 4.85
C LEU A 230 -4.60 -8.88 5.95
N SER A 231 -4.46 -9.70 6.99
CA SER A 231 -4.16 -9.23 8.33
C SER A 231 -3.49 -10.29 9.22
N LEU A 232 -3.00 -11.41 8.68
CA LEU A 232 -2.14 -12.33 9.45
C LEU A 232 -0.90 -11.61 10.01
N GLU A 233 -0.34 -10.65 9.27
CA GLU A 233 0.79 -9.84 9.73
C GLU A 233 0.43 -8.95 10.94
N LYS A 234 -0.84 -8.53 11.07
CA LYS A 234 -1.31 -7.81 12.27
C LYS A 234 -1.30 -8.73 13.49
N ILE A 235 -1.84 -9.94 13.34
CA ILE A 235 -1.85 -10.96 14.40
C ILE A 235 -0.41 -11.27 14.83
N GLN A 236 0.47 -11.53 13.86
CA GLN A 236 1.89 -11.80 14.11
C GLN A 236 2.57 -10.65 14.86
N THR A 237 2.43 -9.40 14.38
CA THR A 237 3.04 -8.25 15.03
C THR A 237 2.52 -8.02 16.44
N HIS A 238 1.21 -8.17 16.65
CA HIS A 238 0.60 -8.03 17.97
C HIS A 238 1.15 -9.08 18.94
N LEU A 239 1.09 -10.36 18.57
CA LEU A 239 1.61 -11.47 19.38
C LEU A 239 3.10 -11.32 19.69
N ILE A 240 3.93 -10.98 18.70
CA ILE A 240 5.38 -10.79 18.91
C ILE A 240 5.63 -9.62 19.89
N ARG A 241 4.81 -8.57 19.87
CA ARG A 241 4.95 -7.43 20.80
C ARG A 241 4.57 -7.82 22.22
N GLU A 242 3.40 -8.41 22.42
CA GLU A 242 2.93 -8.87 23.74
C GLU A 242 3.88 -9.89 24.36
N TRP A 243 4.43 -10.79 23.54
CA TRP A 243 5.44 -11.74 23.97
C TRP A 243 6.75 -11.05 24.40
N LYS A 244 7.26 -10.10 23.60
CA LYS A 244 8.50 -9.37 23.92
C LYS A 244 8.40 -8.52 25.19
N THR A 245 7.23 -7.98 25.48
CA THR A 245 7.01 -7.18 26.69
C THR A 245 6.81 -8.06 27.93
N GLY A 246 6.68 -9.37 27.76
CA GLY A 246 6.41 -10.33 28.84
C GLY A 246 5.02 -10.14 29.45
N VAL A 247 4.11 -9.48 28.73
CA VAL A 247 2.74 -9.22 29.19
C VAL A 247 1.91 -10.49 29.16
N THR A 248 2.17 -11.38 28.19
CA THR A 248 1.37 -12.58 27.98
C THR A 248 2.26 -13.81 27.78
N SER A 249 1.97 -14.88 28.54
CA SER A 249 2.46 -16.22 28.22
C SER A 249 1.65 -16.77 27.05
N LEU A 250 2.31 -17.36 26.05
CA LEU A 250 1.61 -17.95 24.90
C LEU A 250 0.66 -19.08 25.33
N GLU A 251 0.98 -19.79 26.41
CA GLU A 251 0.15 -20.85 26.98
C GLU A 251 -1.19 -20.34 27.55
N ASP A 252 -1.23 -19.06 27.97
CA ASP A 252 -2.40 -18.43 28.58
C ASP A 252 -3.21 -17.60 27.57
N CYS A 253 -2.78 -17.57 26.30
CA CYS A 253 -3.33 -16.69 25.29
C CYS A 253 -4.40 -17.43 24.47
N GLU A 254 -5.67 -17.04 24.60
CA GLU A 254 -6.71 -17.54 23.70
C GLU A 254 -6.61 -16.82 22.36
N ILE A 255 -6.38 -17.58 21.29
CA ILE A 255 -6.18 -17.05 19.95
C ILE A 255 -7.39 -16.27 19.44
N ASP A 256 -8.62 -16.67 19.79
CA ASP A 256 -9.84 -15.93 19.48
C ASP A 256 -9.80 -14.51 20.06
N THR A 257 -9.37 -14.37 21.31
CA THR A 257 -9.23 -13.05 21.98
C THR A 257 -8.19 -12.19 21.27
N VAL A 258 -7.07 -12.79 20.86
CA VAL A 258 -6.03 -12.08 20.09
C VAL A 258 -6.56 -11.59 18.74
N VAL A 259 -7.32 -12.42 18.05
CA VAL A 259 -7.91 -12.09 16.75
C VAL A 259 -8.94 -10.96 16.91
N GLU A 260 -9.78 -11.01 17.94
CA GLU A 260 -10.71 -9.94 18.29
C GLU A 260 -9.98 -8.62 18.57
N ASP A 261 -8.95 -8.64 19.44
CA ASP A 261 -8.20 -7.46 19.87
C ASP A 261 -7.33 -6.85 18.75
N SER A 262 -6.95 -7.65 17.76
CA SER A 262 -6.08 -7.22 16.66
C SER A 262 -6.79 -6.41 15.56
N ASP A 263 -8.12 -6.31 15.60
CA ASP A 263 -8.96 -5.61 14.60
C ASP A 263 -8.62 -6.05 13.16
N VAL A 264 -8.32 -7.34 13.02
CA VAL A 264 -7.93 -8.01 11.78
C VAL A 264 -9.12 -8.16 10.84
N PHE A 265 -10.30 -8.39 11.41
CA PHE A 265 -11.56 -8.60 10.71
C PHE A 265 -12.59 -7.48 10.98
N GLY A 266 -12.14 -6.29 11.38
CA GLY A 266 -13.05 -5.17 11.65
C GLY A 266 -13.97 -5.40 12.85
N GLY A 267 -13.52 -6.22 13.82
CA GLY A 267 -14.26 -6.56 15.03
C GLY A 267 -15.22 -7.77 14.92
N GLU A 268 -15.36 -8.40 13.75
CA GLU A 268 -16.15 -9.62 13.58
C GLU A 268 -15.25 -10.79 13.16
N VAL A 269 -15.03 -11.76 14.05
CA VAL A 269 -14.19 -12.93 13.75
C VAL A 269 -14.99 -13.95 12.93
N PRO A 270 -14.56 -14.31 11.71
CA PRO A 270 -15.25 -15.32 10.89
C PRO A 270 -15.24 -16.70 11.55
N ASP A 271 -16.31 -17.48 11.45
CA ASP A 271 -16.38 -18.84 12.02
C ASP A 271 -15.27 -19.79 11.51
N ASP A 272 -14.70 -19.52 10.33
CA ASP A 272 -13.67 -20.32 9.67
C ASP A 272 -12.26 -19.70 9.75
N TRP A 273 -12.04 -18.72 10.63
CA TRP A 273 -10.79 -17.96 10.70
C TRP A 273 -9.55 -18.85 10.92
N GLU A 274 -9.65 -19.92 11.73
CA GLU A 274 -8.55 -20.86 11.96
C GLU A 274 -8.08 -21.49 10.64
N ALA A 275 -9.01 -21.94 9.80
CA ALA A 275 -8.72 -22.55 8.51
C ALA A 275 -8.08 -21.53 7.54
N LEU A 276 -8.48 -20.26 7.61
CA LEU A 276 -7.87 -19.17 6.85
C LEU A 276 -6.43 -18.93 7.28
N ILE A 277 -6.14 -18.94 8.59
CA ILE A 277 -4.77 -18.82 9.09
C ILE A 277 -3.93 -20.02 8.66
N GLU A 278 -4.44 -21.24 8.79
CA GLU A 278 -3.73 -22.45 8.40
C GLU A 278 -3.37 -22.44 6.91
N THR A 279 -4.34 -22.12 6.05
CA THR A 279 -4.12 -21.94 4.61
C THR A 279 -3.05 -20.89 4.36
N SER A 280 -3.06 -19.80 5.12
CA SER A 280 -2.07 -18.75 5.00
C SER A 280 -0.67 -19.19 5.41
N LEU A 281 -0.54 -19.97 6.48
CA LEU A 281 0.71 -20.55 6.95
C LEU A 281 1.28 -21.52 5.91
N GLU A 282 0.42 -22.35 5.30
CA GLU A 282 0.79 -23.27 4.20
C GLU A 282 1.24 -22.52 2.95
N LEU A 283 0.53 -21.46 2.56
CA LEU A 283 0.94 -20.55 1.48
C LEU A 283 2.24 -19.79 1.79
N MET A 284 2.68 -19.73 3.06
CA MET A 284 4.02 -19.25 3.39
C MET A 284 5.11 -20.28 3.01
N GLY A 285 4.79 -21.55 2.78
CA GLY A 285 5.77 -22.57 2.44
C GLY A 285 6.98 -22.62 3.39
N GLU A 286 8.13 -22.98 2.83
CA GLU A 286 9.41 -22.97 3.55
C GLU A 286 9.92 -21.54 3.76
N TRP A 287 10.56 -21.31 4.91
CA TRP A 287 11.12 -20.03 5.24
C TRP A 287 12.62 -20.15 5.51
N LYS A 288 13.33 -19.10 5.12
CA LYS A 288 14.73 -18.88 5.44
C LYS A 288 14.82 -17.67 6.35
N TRP A 289 15.63 -17.77 7.39
CA TRP A 289 15.95 -16.64 8.24
C TRP A 289 16.96 -15.73 7.59
N THR A 290 16.76 -14.43 7.78
CA THR A 290 17.63 -13.40 7.21
C THR A 290 17.93 -12.33 8.26
N ARG A 291 19.08 -11.66 8.11
CA ARG A 291 19.42 -10.53 8.98
C ARG A 291 18.89 -9.23 8.44
N CYS A 292 18.37 -8.42 9.36
CA CYS A 292 18.08 -7.03 9.09
C CYS A 292 19.36 -6.27 8.72
N PRO A 293 19.47 -5.66 7.52
CA PRO A 293 20.65 -4.88 7.19
C PRO A 293 20.78 -3.62 8.05
N SER A 294 19.69 -3.16 8.68
CA SER A 294 19.67 -1.96 9.52
C SER A 294 20.02 -2.23 10.99
N CYS A 295 19.36 -3.18 11.65
CA CYS A 295 19.58 -3.47 13.08
C CYS A 295 20.29 -4.80 13.36
N GLN A 296 20.63 -5.57 12.32
CA GLN A 296 21.28 -6.88 12.43
C GLN A 296 20.46 -7.95 13.16
N SER A 297 19.18 -7.69 13.47
CA SER A 297 18.30 -8.69 14.06
C SER A 297 17.97 -9.82 13.08
N SER A 298 17.94 -11.07 13.56
CA SER A 298 17.62 -12.24 12.74
C SER A 298 16.11 -12.55 12.59
N TYR A 299 15.24 -11.63 13.02
CA TYR A 299 13.77 -11.80 13.00
C TYR A 299 13.13 -11.42 11.66
N ILE A 300 13.83 -11.56 10.53
CA ILE A 300 13.31 -11.21 9.20
C ILE A 300 13.34 -12.42 8.27
#